data_AF-A0A1F1Q2S5-F1
#
_entry.id   AF-A0A1F1Q2S5-F1
#
_cell.length_a   1.000
_cell.length_b   1.000
_cell.length_c   1.000
_cell.angle_alpha   90.00
_cell.angle_beta   90.00
_cell.angle_gamma   90.00
#
_symmetry.space_group_name_H-M   'P 1'
#
loop_
_entity.id
_entity.type
_entity.pdbx_description
1 polymer ?
#
loop_
_entity_poly.entity_id
_entity_poly.type
_entity_poly.pdbx_seq_one_letter_code
_entity_poly.pdbx_strand_id
1 'polypeptide(L)'
;MNRTARGVLLVVAVGALSLGMALIWRHWTLSAIQQAEQQLQSRQWLSVLPDSSYDNQPLQAPLALRDTRLPHSQLLAGYRATLAGSPSAILLRSQVQGYAGPIVLAIAIAPNGRLLGIQVLEQQESPGLGARLIDPAVHWLEQFSGHAQTSRWALKRDQGDFDQLAGATVTSRAVIDALQDALRYFDTHRTALLEESAHE
;
A
#
# COMPACT_ATOMS: atom_id res chain seq x y z
N MET A 1 12.11 61.36 -16.26
CA MET A 1 12.24 60.02 -15.64
C MET A 1 13.64 59.47 -15.94
N ASN A 2 14.44 59.24 -14.91
CA ASN A 2 15.89 58.95 -15.04
C ASN A 2 16.09 57.57 -15.70
N ARG A 3 17.13 57.44 -16.55
CA ARG A 3 17.43 56.18 -17.28
C ARG A 3 17.53 54.97 -16.36
N THR A 4 18.06 55.18 -15.15
CA THR A 4 18.13 54.17 -14.08
C THR A 4 16.75 53.74 -13.58
N ALA A 5 15.84 54.68 -13.33
CA ALA A 5 14.47 54.38 -12.89
C ALA A 5 13.68 53.57 -13.93
N ARG A 6 13.87 53.86 -15.23
CA ARG A 6 13.27 53.07 -16.33
C ARG A 6 13.83 51.65 -16.40
N GLY A 7 15.14 51.49 -16.17
CA GLY A 7 15.79 50.18 -16.12
C GLY A 7 15.27 49.31 -14.97
N VAL A 8 15.14 49.88 -13.78
CA VAL A 8 14.58 49.18 -12.61
C VAL A 8 13.13 48.75 -12.85
N LEU A 9 12.29 49.64 -13.40
CA LEU A 9 10.90 49.33 -13.74
C LEU A 9 10.78 48.17 -14.74
N LEU A 10 11.63 48.12 -15.76
CA LEU A 10 11.63 47.03 -16.74
C LEU A 10 12.02 45.69 -16.12
N VAL A 11 13.04 45.66 -15.26
CA VAL A 11 13.46 44.42 -14.58
C VAL A 11 12.36 43.90 -13.65
N VAL A 12 11.71 44.77 -12.89
CA VAL A 12 10.58 44.40 -12.02
C VAL A 12 9.40 43.88 -12.85
N ALA A 13 9.08 44.53 -13.96
CA ALA A 13 8.00 44.10 -14.84
C ALA A 13 8.26 42.72 -15.45
N VAL A 14 9.48 42.47 -15.95
CA VAL A 14 9.88 41.16 -16.47
C VAL A 14 9.84 40.10 -15.38
N GLY A 15 10.38 40.40 -14.19
CA GLY A 15 10.34 39.47 -13.05
C GLY A 15 8.91 39.12 -12.62
N ALA A 16 8.01 40.10 -12.57
CA ALA A 16 6.60 39.89 -12.26
C ALA A 16 5.90 39.03 -13.33
N LEU A 17 6.18 39.26 -14.62
CA LEU A 17 5.64 38.46 -15.71
C LEU A 17 6.15 37.02 -15.68
N SER A 18 7.44 36.80 -15.44
CA SER A 18 8.02 35.45 -15.32
C SER A 18 7.44 34.70 -14.12
N LEU A 19 7.32 35.35 -12.96
CA LEU A 19 6.71 34.75 -11.77
C LEU A 19 5.23 34.44 -11.99
N GLY A 20 4.48 35.37 -12.61
CA GLY A 20 3.07 35.18 -12.95
C GLY A 20 2.88 33.99 -13.89
N MET A 21 3.68 33.89 -14.96
CA MET A 21 3.65 32.77 -15.89
C MET A 21 3.94 31.43 -15.19
N ALA A 22 4.95 31.39 -14.31
CA ALA A 22 5.30 30.19 -13.55
C ALA A 22 4.16 29.74 -12.61
N LEU A 23 3.50 30.69 -11.92
CA LEU A 23 2.38 30.40 -11.03
C LEU A 23 1.15 29.89 -11.80
N ILE A 24 0.84 30.49 -12.95
CA ILE A 24 -0.25 30.04 -13.83
C ILE A 24 0.05 28.62 -14.32
N TRP A 25 1.26 28.37 -14.84
CA TRP A 25 1.67 27.03 -15.29
C TRP A 25 1.55 26.00 -14.17
N ARG A 26 2.03 26.33 -12.97
CA ARG A 26 1.92 25.47 -11.80
C ARG A 26 0.46 25.18 -11.45
N HIS A 27 -0.42 26.18 -11.40
CA HIS A 27 -1.83 25.95 -11.06
C HIS A 27 -2.54 25.01 -12.05
N TRP A 28 -2.19 25.10 -13.34
CA TRP A 28 -2.74 24.22 -14.38
C TRP A 28 -2.15 22.80 -14.36
N THR A 29 -0.88 22.65 -13.99
CA THR A 29 -0.19 21.34 -14.01
C THR A 29 -0.29 20.57 -12.69
N LEU A 30 -0.49 21.25 -11.56
CA LEU A 30 -0.58 20.63 -10.24
C LEU A 30 -1.68 19.56 -10.18
N SER A 31 -2.85 19.83 -10.76
CA SER A 31 -3.97 18.88 -10.76
C SER A 31 -3.66 17.61 -11.55
N ALA A 32 -3.03 17.74 -12.71
CA ALA A 32 -2.60 16.60 -13.53
C ALA A 32 -1.52 15.76 -12.83
N ILE A 33 -0.57 16.41 -12.15
CA ILE A 33 0.46 15.72 -11.34
C ILE A 33 -0.19 14.95 -10.19
N GLN A 34 -1.11 15.57 -9.45
CA GLN A 34 -1.81 14.93 -8.35
C GLN A 34 -2.64 13.72 -8.82
N GLN A 35 -3.32 13.84 -9.95
CA GLN A 35 -4.07 12.72 -10.55
C GLN A 35 -3.14 11.59 -11.00
N ALA A 36 -2.01 11.92 -11.62
CA ALA A 36 -1.02 10.92 -12.04
C ALA A 36 -0.40 10.20 -10.83
N GLU A 37 -0.08 10.92 -9.75
CA GLU A 37 0.41 10.34 -8.50
C GLU A 37 -0.61 9.40 -7.87
N GLN A 38 -1.88 9.82 -7.79
CA GLN A 38 -2.98 8.96 -7.30
C GLN A 38 -3.14 7.69 -8.14
N GLN A 39 -3.06 7.80 -9.46
CA GLN A 39 -3.13 6.65 -10.36
C GLN A 39 -1.95 5.70 -10.15
N LEU A 40 -0.73 6.22 -10.02
CA LEU A 40 0.45 5.39 -9.75
C LEU A 40 0.34 4.66 -8.41
N GLN A 41 -0.11 5.36 -7.37
CA GLN A 41 -0.36 4.74 -6.07
C GLN A 41 -1.44 3.65 -6.18
N SER A 42 -2.56 3.92 -6.84
CA SER A 42 -3.60 2.90 -7.02
C SER A 42 -3.10 1.65 -7.75
N ARG A 43 -2.23 1.82 -8.76
CA ARG A 43 -1.66 0.69 -9.51
C ARG A 43 -0.76 -0.18 -8.63
N GLN A 44 0.07 0.44 -7.80
CA GLN A 44 0.91 -0.29 -6.84
C GLN A 44 0.06 -1.09 -5.85
N TRP A 45 -1.05 -0.51 -5.36
CA TRP A 45 -1.92 -1.23 -4.44
C TRP A 45 -2.66 -2.39 -5.08
N LEU A 46 -3.06 -2.24 -6.34
CA LEU A 46 -3.85 -3.24 -7.06
C LEU A 46 -2.99 -4.32 -7.72
N SER A 47 -1.67 -4.17 -7.79
CA SER A 47 -0.77 -5.16 -8.39
C SER A 47 -0.70 -6.49 -7.63
N VAL A 48 -1.23 -6.54 -6.40
CA VAL A 48 -1.37 -7.79 -5.63
C VAL A 48 -2.58 -8.62 -6.03
N LEU A 49 -3.53 -8.03 -6.75
CA LEU A 49 -4.70 -8.74 -7.24
C LEU A 49 -4.36 -9.38 -8.59
N PRO A 50 -4.77 -10.64 -8.82
CA PRO A 50 -4.58 -11.27 -10.13
C PRO A 50 -5.26 -10.46 -11.25
N ASP A 51 -4.67 -10.46 -12.44
CA ASP A 51 -5.26 -9.80 -13.61
C ASP A 51 -6.69 -10.31 -13.86
N SER A 52 -7.59 -9.39 -14.20
CA SER A 52 -9.01 -9.70 -14.49
C SER A 52 -9.78 -10.35 -13.33
N SER A 53 -9.26 -10.29 -12.09
CA SER A 53 -9.97 -10.81 -10.91
C SER A 53 -11.02 -9.85 -10.35
N TYR A 54 -11.14 -8.63 -10.88
CA TYR A 54 -12.11 -7.64 -10.43
C TYR A 54 -12.53 -6.70 -11.58
N ASP A 55 -13.75 -6.16 -11.49
CA ASP A 55 -14.33 -5.20 -12.44
C ASP A 55 -14.74 -3.87 -11.79
N ASN A 56 -14.68 -3.78 -10.46
CA ASN A 56 -14.98 -2.57 -9.71
C ASN A 56 -13.75 -1.66 -9.55
N GLN A 57 -13.91 -0.58 -8.79
CA GLN A 57 -12.83 0.33 -8.38
C GLN A 57 -12.61 0.19 -6.86
N PRO A 58 -11.88 -0.85 -6.38
CA PRO A 58 -11.87 -1.23 -4.97
C PRO A 58 -11.50 -0.07 -4.02
N LEU A 59 -10.53 0.75 -4.43
CA LEU A 59 -9.96 1.80 -3.59
C LEU A 59 -10.90 3.01 -3.37
N GLN A 60 -12.00 3.11 -4.11
CA GLN A 60 -12.96 4.22 -3.95
C GLN A 60 -13.97 3.98 -2.84
N ALA A 61 -14.16 2.73 -2.42
CA ALA A 61 -15.12 2.35 -1.39
C ALA A 61 -14.39 1.66 -0.22
N PRO A 62 -13.85 2.42 0.74
CA PRO A 62 -13.20 1.85 1.91
C PRO A 62 -14.22 1.11 2.78
N LEU A 63 -13.84 -0.07 3.26
CA LEU A 63 -14.61 -0.86 4.21
C LEU A 63 -14.53 -0.26 5.61
N ALA A 64 -15.64 -0.29 6.34
CA ALA A 64 -15.67 0.07 7.76
C ALA A 64 -15.01 -1.04 8.59
N LEU A 65 -13.71 -0.90 8.86
CA LEU A 65 -12.97 -1.83 9.70
C LEU A 65 -13.25 -1.57 11.19
N ARG A 66 -13.31 -2.65 11.96
CA ARG A 66 -13.39 -2.62 13.43
C ARG A 66 -12.08 -3.18 13.99
N ASP A 67 -11.79 -2.92 15.26
CA ASP A 67 -10.64 -3.51 15.97
C ASP A 67 -9.32 -3.47 15.17
N THR A 68 -9.04 -2.31 14.58
CA THR A 68 -7.95 -2.15 13.60
C THR A 68 -6.56 -2.26 14.21
N ARG A 69 -6.42 -2.20 15.54
CA ARG A 69 -5.17 -2.48 16.24
C ARG A 69 -5.10 -3.98 16.55
N LEU A 70 -4.28 -4.69 15.79
CA LEU A 70 -4.02 -6.11 15.93
C LEU A 70 -2.81 -6.32 16.87
N PRO A 71 -2.51 -7.57 17.29
CA PRO A 71 -1.44 -7.84 18.25
C PRO A 71 -0.06 -7.32 17.85
N HIS A 72 0.30 -7.39 16.57
CA HIS A 72 1.62 -6.98 16.07
C HIS A 72 1.54 -5.87 15.04
N SER A 73 0.36 -5.63 14.46
CA SER A 73 0.16 -4.70 13.35
C SER A 73 -1.09 -3.83 13.52
N GLN A 74 -1.25 -2.82 12.67
CA GLN A 74 -2.41 -1.95 12.63
C GLN A 74 -2.98 -1.88 11.22
N LEU A 75 -4.26 -2.19 11.06
CA LEU A 75 -4.98 -1.96 9.81
C LEU A 75 -5.26 -0.46 9.65
N LEU A 76 -4.84 0.07 8.51
CA LEU A 76 -5.02 1.46 8.14
C LEU A 76 -6.25 1.65 7.24
N ALA A 77 -6.54 0.66 6.40
CA ALA A 77 -7.68 0.67 5.48
C ALA A 77 -7.98 -0.75 5.01
N GLY A 78 -9.21 -0.98 4.55
CA GLY A 78 -9.64 -2.21 3.89
C GLY A 78 -10.51 -1.90 2.70
N TYR A 79 -10.43 -2.72 1.66
CA TYR A 79 -11.18 -2.54 0.41
C TYR A 79 -11.68 -3.88 -0.10
N ARG A 80 -12.80 -3.86 -0.82
CA ARG A 80 -13.37 -5.04 -1.44
C ARG A 80 -13.20 -4.97 -2.95
N ALA A 81 -12.56 -5.99 -3.51
CA ALA A 81 -12.56 -6.25 -4.94
C ALA A 81 -13.73 -7.18 -5.28
N THR A 82 -14.47 -6.84 -6.33
CA THR A 82 -15.60 -7.63 -6.81
C THR A 82 -15.43 -7.93 -8.29
N LEU A 83 -15.98 -9.06 -8.72
CA LEU A 83 -16.12 -9.42 -10.13
C LEU A 83 -17.55 -9.88 -10.37
N ALA A 84 -18.23 -9.26 -11.33
CA ALA A 84 -19.64 -9.53 -11.67
C ALA A 84 -20.56 -9.50 -10.43
N GLY A 85 -20.32 -8.55 -9.51
CA GLY A 85 -21.09 -8.38 -8.27
C GLY A 85 -20.76 -9.38 -7.16
N SER A 86 -19.83 -10.32 -7.35
CA SER A 86 -19.37 -11.24 -6.30
C SER A 86 -18.02 -10.79 -5.72
N PRO A 87 -17.79 -10.87 -4.40
CA PRO A 87 -16.50 -10.54 -3.81
C PRO A 87 -15.42 -11.50 -4.32
N SER A 88 -14.36 -10.96 -4.92
CA SER A 88 -13.25 -11.73 -5.49
C SER A 88 -11.98 -11.64 -4.64
N ALA A 89 -11.80 -10.58 -3.86
CA ALA A 89 -10.74 -10.44 -2.87
C ALA A 89 -11.04 -9.32 -1.86
N ILE A 90 -10.40 -9.39 -0.70
CA ILE A 90 -10.30 -8.29 0.26
C ILE A 90 -8.85 -7.80 0.27
N LEU A 91 -8.70 -6.49 0.14
CA LEU A 91 -7.42 -5.79 0.21
C LEU A 91 -7.30 -5.12 1.57
N LEU A 92 -6.29 -5.46 2.35
CA LEU A 92 -6.01 -4.83 3.64
C LEU A 92 -4.70 -4.04 3.56
N ARG A 93 -4.73 -2.79 3.98
CA ARG A 93 -3.53 -1.98 4.21
C ARG A 93 -3.12 -2.14 5.66
N SER A 94 -2.03 -2.86 5.91
CA SER A 94 -1.53 -3.13 7.25
C SER A 94 -0.19 -2.44 7.48
N GLN A 95 -0.04 -1.78 8.62
CA GLN A 95 1.21 -1.20 9.09
C GLN A 95 1.78 -2.07 10.20
N VAL A 96 3.06 -2.38 10.11
CA VAL A 96 3.81 -3.10 11.15
C VAL A 96 5.13 -2.39 11.43
N GLN A 97 5.63 -2.52 12.65
CA GLN A 97 6.93 -1.99 13.03
C GLN A 97 8.03 -2.96 12.57
N GLY A 98 8.89 -2.52 11.66
CA GLY A 98 10.10 -3.23 11.25
C GLY A 98 11.29 -2.98 12.18
N TYR A 99 12.49 -3.29 11.69
CA TYR A 99 13.73 -3.06 12.43
C TYR A 99 14.06 -1.57 12.56
N ALA A 100 14.05 -0.84 11.44
CA ALA A 100 14.45 0.57 11.41
C ALA A 100 13.26 1.54 11.42
N GLY A 101 12.07 1.09 11.02
CA GLY A 101 10.88 1.93 11.02
C GLY A 101 9.61 1.19 10.58
N PRO A 102 8.50 1.91 10.39
CA PRO A 102 7.25 1.31 9.95
C PRO A 102 7.35 0.76 8.52
N ILE A 103 6.64 -0.34 8.29
CA ILE A 103 6.44 -0.98 6.99
C ILE A 103 4.94 -1.02 6.73
N VAL A 104 4.52 -0.54 5.58
CA VAL A 104 3.12 -0.55 5.14
C VAL A 104 2.96 -1.54 4.01
N LEU A 105 2.08 -2.52 4.21
CA LEU A 105 1.81 -3.62 3.30
C LEU A 105 0.39 -3.49 2.75
N ALA A 106 0.24 -3.71 1.44
CA ALA A 106 -1.03 -4.12 0.84
C ALA A 106 -1.08 -5.65 0.83
N ILE A 107 -2.13 -6.22 1.40
CA ILE A 107 -2.31 -7.65 1.61
C ILE A 107 -3.62 -8.04 0.93
N ALA A 108 -3.56 -8.88 -0.10
CA ALA A 108 -4.75 -9.39 -0.78
C ALA A 108 -5.12 -10.79 -0.26
N ILE A 109 -6.38 -10.96 0.14
CA ILE A 109 -6.91 -12.20 0.69
C ILE A 109 -8.11 -12.62 -0.15
N ALA A 110 -8.09 -13.86 -0.64
CA ALA A 110 -9.19 -14.45 -1.39
C ALA A 110 -10.41 -14.73 -0.48
N PRO A 111 -11.63 -14.84 -1.04
CA PRO A 111 -12.84 -15.15 -0.29
C PRO A 111 -12.75 -16.47 0.48
N ASN A 112 -11.87 -17.38 0.08
CA ASN A 112 -11.60 -18.65 0.75
C ASN A 112 -10.64 -18.54 1.96
N GLY A 113 -10.12 -17.35 2.29
CA GLY A 113 -9.19 -17.12 3.39
C GLY A 113 -7.72 -17.40 3.06
N ARG A 114 -7.39 -17.56 1.78
CA ARG A 114 -5.99 -17.71 1.32
C ARG A 114 -5.40 -16.36 0.93
N LEU A 115 -4.12 -16.18 1.22
CA LEU A 115 -3.37 -15.03 0.75
C LEU A 115 -3.18 -15.12 -0.78
N LEU A 116 -3.54 -14.07 -1.51
CA LEU A 116 -3.30 -13.96 -2.95
C LEU A 116 -1.93 -13.36 -3.24
N GLY A 117 -1.59 -12.27 -2.55
CA GLY A 117 -0.36 -11.54 -2.79
C GLY A 117 -0.13 -10.44 -1.77
N ILE A 118 1.09 -9.92 -1.80
CA ILE A 118 1.57 -8.87 -0.91
C ILE A 118 2.34 -7.86 -1.75
N GLN A 119 2.11 -6.58 -1.48
CA GLN A 119 2.92 -5.50 -2.03
C GLN A 119 3.34 -4.59 -0.88
N VAL A 120 4.60 -4.21 -0.90
CA VAL A 120 5.10 -3.20 0.02
C VAL A 120 4.80 -1.84 -0.58
N LEU A 121 4.10 -1.01 0.20
CA LEU A 121 3.71 0.34 -0.16
C LEU A 121 4.74 1.35 0.33
N GLU A 122 5.14 1.21 1.59
CA GLU A 122 6.09 2.11 2.27
C GLU A 122 6.98 1.29 3.20
N GLN A 123 8.24 1.69 3.35
CA GLN A 123 9.20 1.06 4.26
C GLN A 123 10.29 2.06 4.65
N GLN A 124 10.86 1.88 5.84
CA GLN A 124 11.99 2.67 6.35
C GLN A 124 13.13 1.77 6.85
N GLU A 125 13.29 0.61 6.21
CA GLU A 125 14.26 -0.41 6.56
C GLU A 125 15.69 -0.07 6.13
N SER A 126 16.67 -0.70 6.78
CA SER A 126 18.09 -0.51 6.49
C SER A 126 18.41 -0.85 5.01
N PRO A 127 19.01 0.08 4.24
CA PRO A 127 19.43 -0.19 2.86
C PRO A 127 20.36 -1.40 2.77
N GLY A 128 20.14 -2.26 1.77
CA GLY A 128 20.94 -3.47 1.55
C GLY A 128 20.64 -4.67 2.47
N LEU A 129 19.83 -4.47 3.51
CA LEU A 129 19.35 -5.54 4.41
C LEU A 129 17.83 -5.66 4.31
N GLY A 130 17.09 -5.07 5.25
CA GLY A 130 15.62 -5.13 5.28
C GLY A 130 14.98 -4.51 4.04
N ALA A 131 15.55 -3.44 3.48
CA ALA A 131 15.03 -2.80 2.27
C ALA A 131 15.03 -3.73 1.04
N ARG A 132 15.70 -4.88 1.08
CA ARG A 132 15.63 -5.89 0.00
C ARG A 132 14.24 -6.52 -0.16
N LEU A 133 13.33 -6.30 0.79
CA LEU A 133 11.94 -6.72 0.66
C LEU A 133 11.19 -6.09 -0.54
N ILE A 134 11.64 -4.93 -1.05
CA ILE A 134 11.07 -4.31 -2.26
C ILE A 134 11.79 -4.71 -3.54
N ASP A 135 12.88 -5.48 -3.46
CA ASP A 135 13.67 -5.88 -4.62
C ASP A 135 13.01 -7.10 -5.30
N PRO A 136 12.49 -6.95 -6.54
CA PRO A 136 11.84 -8.04 -7.24
C PRO A 136 12.77 -9.23 -7.47
N ALA A 137 14.09 -9.03 -7.60
CA ALA A 137 15.04 -10.11 -7.84
C ALA A 137 15.21 -11.04 -6.62
N VAL A 138 14.73 -10.63 -5.45
CA VAL A 138 14.82 -11.42 -4.22
C VAL A 138 13.64 -12.39 -4.09
N HIS A 139 12.50 -12.09 -4.73
CA HIS A 139 11.29 -12.93 -4.75
C HIS A 139 10.78 -13.38 -3.36
N TRP A 140 11.22 -12.73 -2.28
CA TRP A 140 10.98 -13.22 -0.92
C TRP A 140 9.51 -13.15 -0.51
N LEU A 141 8.74 -12.18 -1.01
CA LEU A 141 7.32 -12.05 -0.70
C LEU A 141 6.46 -13.13 -1.38
N GLU A 142 6.94 -13.75 -2.46
CA GLU A 142 6.15 -14.73 -3.24
C GLU A 142 5.86 -16.01 -2.45
N GLN A 143 6.73 -16.36 -1.49
CA GLN A 143 6.57 -17.55 -0.67
C GLN A 143 5.30 -17.56 0.19
N PHE A 144 4.71 -16.38 0.45
CA PHE A 144 3.53 -16.27 1.31
C PHE A 144 2.23 -16.53 0.56
N SER A 145 2.22 -16.35 -0.77
CA SER A 145 1.03 -16.54 -1.59
C SER A 145 0.51 -17.99 -1.51
N GLY A 146 -0.81 -18.14 -1.43
CA GLY A 146 -1.50 -19.42 -1.32
C GLY A 146 -1.67 -19.93 0.12
N HIS A 147 -0.94 -19.39 1.10
CA HIS A 147 -1.06 -19.78 2.50
C HIS A 147 -2.35 -19.25 3.14
N ALA A 148 -2.87 -19.99 4.11
CA ALA A 148 -4.03 -19.63 4.92
C ALA A 148 -3.61 -19.33 6.35
N GLN A 149 -4.52 -18.80 7.17
CA GLN A 149 -4.28 -18.53 8.61
C GLN A 149 -3.74 -19.76 9.35
N THR A 150 -4.18 -20.96 8.97
CA THR A 150 -3.81 -22.25 9.57
C THR A 150 -2.40 -22.74 9.24
N SER A 151 -1.66 -22.04 8.36
CA SER A 151 -0.24 -22.34 8.10
C SER A 151 0.64 -22.00 9.31
N ARG A 152 1.89 -22.49 9.36
CA ARG A 152 2.80 -22.16 10.46
C ARG A 152 3.52 -20.84 10.19
N TRP A 153 2.85 -19.75 10.55
CA TRP A 153 3.33 -18.37 10.44
C TRP A 153 4.49 -18.07 11.39
N ALA A 154 5.68 -18.57 11.05
CA ALA A 154 6.94 -18.25 11.69
C ALA A 154 8.09 -18.51 10.71
N LEU A 155 9.29 -18.08 11.09
CA LEU A 155 10.50 -18.43 10.36
C LEU A 155 10.81 -19.93 10.50
N LYS A 156 11.42 -20.57 9.50
CA LYS A 156 11.87 -21.97 9.59
C LYS A 156 12.78 -22.24 10.79
N ARG A 157 13.65 -21.28 11.13
CA ARG A 157 14.49 -21.36 12.35
C ARG A 157 13.67 -21.35 13.65
N ASP A 158 12.50 -20.73 13.61
CA ASP A 158 11.55 -20.62 14.70
C ASP A 158 10.40 -21.67 14.53
N GLN A 159 10.67 -22.78 13.81
CA GLN A 159 9.76 -23.91 13.53
C GLN A 159 8.52 -23.59 12.66
N GLY A 160 8.55 -22.49 11.91
CA GLY A 160 7.53 -22.16 10.92
C GLY A 160 7.86 -22.62 9.49
N ASP A 161 7.08 -22.14 8.54
CA ASP A 161 7.17 -22.55 7.13
C ASP A 161 8.03 -21.60 6.27
N PHE A 162 8.34 -20.39 6.76
CA PHE A 162 8.86 -19.31 5.93
C PHE A 162 10.37 -19.07 6.06
N ASP A 163 11.02 -18.80 4.95
CA ASP A 163 12.43 -18.40 4.91
C ASP A 163 12.61 -16.98 5.41
N GLN A 164 13.75 -16.75 6.07
CA GLN A 164 14.13 -15.42 6.51
C GLN A 164 14.70 -14.60 5.35
N LEU A 165 14.40 -13.29 5.30
CA LEU A 165 15.17 -12.36 4.49
C LEU A 165 16.61 -12.27 5.03
N ALA A 166 17.58 -12.52 4.15
CA ALA A 166 18.99 -12.60 4.53
C ALA A 166 19.45 -11.30 5.22
N GLY A 167 20.00 -11.43 6.44
CA GLY A 167 20.47 -10.29 7.24
C GLY A 167 19.37 -9.41 7.86
N ALA A 168 18.09 -9.76 7.70
CA ALA A 168 16.95 -8.95 8.15
C ALA A 168 15.93 -9.77 8.96
N THR A 169 16.36 -10.41 10.05
CA THR A 169 15.51 -11.30 10.86
C THR A 169 14.31 -10.56 11.47
N VAL A 170 14.54 -9.39 12.08
CA VAL A 170 13.49 -8.61 12.77
C VAL A 170 12.42 -8.18 11.77
N THR A 171 12.85 -7.64 10.63
CA THR A 171 12.00 -7.28 9.48
C THR A 171 11.19 -8.48 8.98
N SER A 172 11.81 -9.65 8.86
CA SER A 172 11.14 -10.86 8.37
C SER A 172 10.02 -11.28 9.32
N ARG A 173 10.27 -11.28 10.63
CA ARG A 173 9.25 -11.62 11.64
C ARG A 173 8.11 -10.61 11.62
N ALA A 174 8.42 -9.31 11.60
CA ALA A 174 7.42 -8.26 11.52
C ALA A 174 6.46 -8.44 10.33
N VAL A 175 6.99 -8.73 9.14
CA VAL A 175 6.14 -9.00 7.97
C VAL A 175 5.30 -10.26 8.16
N ILE A 176 5.88 -11.37 8.64
CA ILE A 176 5.14 -12.62 8.91
C ILE A 176 4.01 -12.40 9.91
N ASP A 177 4.28 -11.69 11.00
CA ASP A 177 3.30 -11.41 12.05
C ASP A 177 2.15 -10.54 11.52
N ALA A 178 2.46 -9.54 10.69
CA ALA A 178 1.46 -8.68 10.06
C ALA A 178 0.54 -9.44 9.09
N LEU A 179 1.08 -10.40 8.34
CA LEU A 179 0.32 -11.25 7.44
C LEU A 179 -0.60 -12.20 8.21
N GLN A 180 -0.08 -12.82 9.28
CA GLN A 180 -0.90 -13.69 10.14
C GLN A 180 -2.02 -12.89 10.82
N ASP A 181 -1.72 -11.69 11.32
CA ASP A 181 -2.69 -10.76 11.90
C ASP A 181 -3.80 -10.40 10.89
N ALA A 182 -3.43 -10.07 9.65
CA ALA A 182 -4.39 -9.74 8.60
C ALA A 182 -5.30 -10.92 8.22
N LEU A 183 -4.75 -12.13 8.11
CA LEU A 183 -5.53 -13.34 7.83
C LEU A 183 -6.47 -13.68 9.00
N ARG A 184 -5.99 -13.57 10.24
CA ARG A 184 -6.83 -13.78 11.43
C ARG A 184 -7.97 -12.76 11.49
N TYR A 185 -7.68 -11.50 11.18
CA TYR A 185 -8.68 -10.45 11.11
C TYR A 185 -9.74 -10.76 10.05
N PHE A 186 -9.30 -11.18 8.85
CA PHE A 186 -10.20 -11.58 7.78
C PHE A 186 -11.11 -12.74 8.20
N ASP A 187 -10.56 -13.80 8.79
CA ASP A 187 -11.34 -14.97 9.23
C ASP A 187 -12.37 -14.59 10.29
N THR A 188 -12.01 -13.70 11.22
CA THR A 188 -12.89 -13.20 12.28
C THR A 188 -14.04 -12.34 11.74
N HIS A 189 -13.76 -11.52 10.72
CA HIS A 189 -14.72 -10.55 10.16
C HIS A 189 -15.25 -10.93 8.78
N ARG A 190 -15.09 -12.20 8.38
CA ARG A 190 -15.27 -12.67 7.00
C ARG A 190 -16.62 -12.28 6.41
N THR A 191 -17.69 -12.52 7.16
CA THR A 191 -19.06 -12.18 6.75
C THR A 191 -19.20 -10.68 6.49
N ALA A 192 -18.76 -9.83 7.44
CA ALA A 192 -18.86 -8.38 7.31
C ALA A 192 -17.99 -7.80 6.17
N LEU A 193 -16.87 -8.46 5.85
CA LEU A 193 -15.98 -8.02 4.77
C LEU A 193 -16.50 -8.44 3.39
N LEU A 194 -17.02 -9.66 3.26
CA LEU A 194 -17.46 -10.24 1.99
C LEU A 194 -18.88 -9.85 1.61
N GLU A 195 -19.79 -9.70 2.59
CA GLU A 195 -21.17 -9.32 2.31
C GLU A 195 -21.25 -7.82 2.02
N GLU A 196 -21.96 -7.48 0.95
CA GLU A 196 -22.42 -6.11 0.75
C GLU A 196 -23.30 -5.76 1.95
N SER A 197 -23.02 -4.65 2.63
CA SER A 197 -24.00 -4.09 3.55
C SER A 197 -25.22 -3.72 2.72
N ALA A 198 -26.15 -4.66 2.56
CA ALA A 198 -27.45 -4.46 1.97
C ALA A 198 -28.28 -3.64 2.96
N HIS A 199 -27.91 -2.37 3.16
CA HIS A 199 -28.60 -1.38 3.97
C HIS A 199 -28.32 0.01 3.37
N GLU A 200 -29.04 0.34 2.29
CA GLU A 200 -30.05 1.43 2.25
C GLU A 200 -30.76 1.46 0.90
#